data_AF-A0A8J6MTG6-F1
#
_entry.id   AF-A0A8J6MTG6-F1
#
_cell.length_a   1.000
_cell.length_b   1.000
_cell.length_c   1.000
_cell.angle_alpha   90.00
_cell.angle_beta   90.00
_cell.angle_gamma   90.00
#
_symmetry.space_group_name_H-M   'P 1'
#
loop_
_entity.id
_entity.type
_entity.pdbx_description
1 polymer ?
#
loop_
_entity_poly.entity_id
_entity_poly.type
_entity_poly.pdbx_seq_one_letter_code
_entity_poly.pdbx_strand_id
1 'polypeptide(L)'
;MKLRYRLWLIFSLLWLIGLSAVHLFIVDIYQNRAYDNQRELAFSQGITITERITGLLPRYSDRAEGYLNYYGSVFSTRLFLLNENKQLTYDSFGEFPIGSHLTLAVLSSGQPLPASIFLNTETYGKVQYTLLEMNNPSQVGYLLMVKDASSVSDDIVRFRNQMLGFLTAATAVGFLVFYAVSIWFTRPIWRIVTHLQRITPRNREFPFVYRRKDEIGHLVAQIKQLVRQLDTYEKQQRRFISTSSHELKTPLATMQLIIENLPSLEDDKELRQEYTEDLQKQIDKMKQTVQGMMDVYRLADQPLSKRRIPFAEIQLHVIEEFQHLADRKQIRLVFEEKSPSLYADTAMFLMGLDNLVSNAIRYSQEDTEIKLSLQEAGQGKTRCSLEDQGMG
;
A
#
# COMPACT_ATOMS: atom_id res chain seq x y z
N MET A 1 9.41 -19.90 6.82
CA MET A 1 10.13 -19.40 5.64
C MET A 1 10.25 -17.87 5.72
N LYS A 2 11.45 -17.26 5.61
CA LYS A 2 11.63 -15.80 5.73
C LYS A 2 10.83 -15.05 4.65
N LEU A 3 10.27 -13.87 4.98
CA LEU A 3 9.42 -13.06 4.09
C LEU A 3 10.04 -12.86 2.68
N ARG A 4 11.36 -12.67 2.60
CA ARG A 4 12.09 -12.54 1.34
C ARG A 4 11.90 -13.71 0.38
N TYR A 5 11.87 -14.95 0.88
CA TYR A 5 11.73 -16.12 0.03
C TYR A 5 10.29 -16.28 -0.46
N ARG A 6 9.31 -15.91 0.38
CA ARG A 6 7.90 -15.92 -0.02
C ARG A 6 7.63 -14.91 -1.14
N LEU A 7 8.09 -13.66 -0.98
CA LEU A 7 7.92 -12.63 -2.02
C LEU A 7 8.61 -13.04 -3.32
N TRP A 8 9.86 -13.51 -3.24
CA TRP A 8 10.59 -13.97 -4.41
C TRP A 8 9.86 -15.11 -5.15
N LEU A 9 9.36 -16.11 -4.41
CA LEU A 9 8.65 -17.24 -5.00
C LEU A 9 7.33 -16.82 -5.64
N ILE A 10 6.54 -15.97 -4.97
CA ILE A 10 5.25 -15.49 -5.49
C ILE A 10 5.44 -14.71 -6.79
N PHE A 11 6.38 -13.74 -6.82
CA PHE A 11 6.62 -12.96 -8.03
C PHE A 11 7.20 -13.81 -9.16
N SER A 12 8.09 -14.75 -8.85
CA SER A 12 8.66 -15.65 -9.87
C SER A 12 7.60 -16.60 -10.45
N LEU A 13 6.65 -17.07 -9.63
CA LEU A 13 5.56 -17.93 -10.09
C LEU A 13 4.59 -17.16 -11.00
N LEU A 14 4.17 -15.96 -10.59
CA LEU A 14 3.32 -15.09 -11.41
C LEU A 14 3.98 -14.75 -12.75
N TRP A 15 5.27 -14.45 -12.72
CA TRP A 15 6.08 -14.20 -13.92
C TRP A 15 6.12 -15.40 -14.86
N LEU A 16 6.38 -16.60 -14.32
CA LEU A 16 6.44 -17.83 -15.11
C LEU A 16 5.09 -18.14 -15.78
N ILE A 17 3.99 -17.99 -15.05
CA ILE A 17 2.64 -18.20 -15.59
C ILE A 17 2.35 -17.20 -16.70
N GLY A 18 2.62 -15.92 -16.48
CA GLY A 18 2.38 -14.86 -17.47
C GLY A 18 3.19 -15.06 -18.74
N LEU A 19 4.49 -15.33 -18.61
CA LEU A 19 5.37 -15.60 -19.75
C LEU A 19 4.95 -16.85 -20.53
N SER A 20 4.54 -17.91 -19.84
CA SER A 20 4.09 -19.14 -20.48
C SER A 20 2.80 -18.92 -21.27
N ALA A 21 1.86 -18.16 -20.72
CA ALA A 21 0.62 -17.81 -21.42
C ALA A 21 0.89 -16.99 -22.69
N VAL A 22 1.76 -15.97 -22.59
CA VAL A 22 2.17 -15.15 -23.75
C VAL A 22 2.89 -15.99 -24.80
N HIS A 23 3.79 -16.89 -24.39
CA HIS A 23 4.48 -17.79 -25.30
C HIS A 23 3.51 -18.67 -26.09
N LEU A 24 2.58 -19.34 -25.41
CA LEU A 24 1.57 -20.19 -26.06
C LEU A 24 0.71 -19.39 -27.03
N PHE A 25 0.27 -18.19 -26.63
CA PHE A 25 -0.54 -17.32 -27.47
C PHE A 25 0.18 -16.86 -28.74
N ILE A 26 1.45 -16.44 -28.64
CA ILE A 26 2.24 -16.00 -29.80
C ILE A 26 2.51 -17.16 -30.76
N VAL A 27 2.86 -18.34 -30.24
CA VAL A 27 3.14 -19.52 -31.06
C VAL A 27 1.88 -19.96 -31.80
N ASP A 28 0.72 -19.96 -31.13
CA ASP A 28 -0.57 -20.30 -31.76
C ASP A 28 -0.93 -19.31 -32.88
N ILE A 29 -0.83 -18.00 -32.62
CA ILE A 29 -1.07 -16.97 -33.64
C ILE A 29 -0.14 -17.14 -34.84
N TYR A 30 1.15 -17.33 -34.60
CA TYR A 30 2.13 -17.49 -35.66
C TYR A 30 1.84 -18.73 -36.51
N GLN A 31 1.54 -19.86 -35.87
CA GLN A 31 1.21 -21.10 -36.55
C GLN A 31 -0.06 -20.97 -37.40
N ASN A 32 -1.13 -20.41 -36.83
CA ASN A 32 -2.39 -20.21 -37.56
C ASN A 32 -2.19 -19.28 -38.75
N ARG A 33 -1.49 -18.15 -38.54
CA ARG A 33 -1.19 -17.20 -39.62
C ARG A 33 -0.30 -17.78 -40.72
N ALA A 34 0.69 -18.61 -40.36
CA ALA A 34 1.55 -19.26 -41.33
C ALA A 34 0.76 -20.23 -42.23
N TYR A 35 -0.12 -21.04 -41.63
CA TYR A 35 -0.98 -21.94 -42.41
C TYR A 35 -2.02 -21.20 -43.24
N ASP A 36 -2.64 -20.14 -42.70
CA ASP A 36 -3.64 -19.36 -43.44
C ASP A 36 -3.03 -18.62 -44.64
N ASN A 37 -1.87 -17.99 -44.47
CA ASN A 37 -1.13 -17.38 -45.59
C ASN A 37 -0.82 -18.43 -46.69
N GLN A 38 -0.43 -19.64 -46.29
CA GLN A 38 -0.14 -20.72 -47.23
C GLN A 38 -1.40 -21.26 -47.91
N ARG A 39 -2.56 -21.25 -47.23
CA ARG A 39 -3.86 -21.58 -47.83
C ARG A 39 -4.26 -20.53 -48.86
N GLU A 40 -4.17 -19.24 -48.51
CA GLU A 40 -4.50 -18.14 -49.42
C GLU A 40 -3.62 -18.16 -50.67
N LEU A 41 -2.31 -18.41 -50.51
CA LEU A 41 -1.39 -18.56 -51.62
C LEU A 41 -1.81 -19.74 -52.53
N ALA A 42 -2.11 -20.90 -51.94
CA ALA A 42 -2.55 -22.06 -52.70
C ALA A 42 -3.88 -21.79 -53.42
N PHE A 43 -4.85 -21.14 -52.79
CA PHE A 43 -6.10 -20.76 -53.44
C PHE A 43 -5.88 -19.80 -54.61
N SER A 44 -5.04 -18.77 -54.45
CA SER A 44 -4.69 -17.85 -55.53
C SER A 44 -4.02 -18.57 -56.71
N GLN A 45 -3.08 -19.48 -56.42
CA GLN A 45 -2.43 -20.33 -57.44
C GLN A 45 -3.46 -21.23 -58.14
N GLY A 46 -4.34 -21.88 -57.38
CA GLY A 46 -5.39 -22.75 -57.91
C GLY A 46 -6.36 -22.00 -58.81
N ILE A 47 -6.84 -20.82 -58.40
CA ILE A 47 -7.75 -19.98 -59.20
C ILE A 47 -7.08 -19.59 -60.53
N THR A 48 -5.80 -19.23 -60.50
CA THR A 48 -5.03 -18.90 -61.71
C THR A 48 -4.96 -20.08 -62.68
N ILE A 49 -4.81 -21.30 -62.16
CA ILE A 49 -4.78 -22.53 -62.97
C ILE A 49 -6.17 -22.83 -63.54
N THR A 50 -7.21 -22.79 -62.70
CA THR A 50 -8.58 -23.13 -63.12
C THR A 50 -9.07 -22.15 -64.18
N GLU A 51 -8.91 -20.84 -63.99
CA GLU A 51 -9.29 -19.82 -64.99
C GLU A 51 -8.67 -20.06 -66.36
N ARG A 52 -7.42 -20.56 -66.41
CA ARG A 52 -6.73 -20.82 -67.68
C ARG A 52 -7.17 -22.11 -68.36
N ILE A 53 -7.60 -23.11 -67.60
CA ILE A 53 -7.85 -24.47 -68.09
C ILE A 53 -9.35 -24.75 -68.28
N THR A 54 -10.25 -24.12 -67.52
CA THR A 54 -11.69 -24.40 -67.56
C THR A 54 -12.28 -24.27 -68.97
N GLY A 55 -11.84 -23.28 -69.75
CA GLY A 55 -12.28 -23.08 -71.14
C GLY A 55 -11.73 -24.08 -72.17
N LEU A 56 -10.82 -24.97 -71.75
CA LEU A 56 -10.22 -26.01 -72.59
C LEU A 56 -10.81 -27.41 -72.31
N LEU A 57 -11.73 -27.52 -71.35
CA LEU A 57 -12.47 -28.75 -71.04
C LEU A 57 -13.72 -28.88 -71.95
N PRO A 58 -14.17 -30.11 -72.30
CA PRO A 58 -13.75 -31.42 -71.81
C PRO A 58 -12.69 -32.13 -72.67
N ARG A 59 -12.35 -31.62 -73.85
CA ARG A 59 -11.32 -32.21 -74.71
C ARG A 59 -9.95 -31.77 -74.20
N TYR A 60 -9.32 -32.62 -73.39
CA TYR A 60 -7.91 -32.51 -73.01
C TYR A 60 -7.02 -32.40 -74.26
N SER A 61 -6.85 -31.18 -74.73
CA SER A 61 -5.98 -30.86 -75.86
C SER A 61 -4.54 -30.77 -75.37
N ASP A 62 -3.58 -30.96 -76.28
CA ASP A 62 -2.15 -30.73 -76.03
C ASP A 62 -1.87 -29.37 -75.36
N ARG A 63 -2.76 -28.38 -75.59
CA ARG A 63 -2.70 -27.06 -74.95
C ARG A 63 -3.03 -27.09 -73.45
N ALA A 64 -4.03 -27.85 -73.02
CA ALA A 64 -4.40 -27.97 -71.62
C ALA A 64 -3.30 -28.66 -70.81
N GLU A 65 -2.73 -29.73 -71.37
CA GLU A 65 -1.58 -30.43 -70.79
C GLU A 65 -0.35 -29.51 -70.70
N GLY A 66 -0.09 -28.69 -71.74
CA GLY A 66 0.96 -27.68 -71.70
C GLY A 66 0.81 -26.67 -70.55
N TYR A 67 -0.41 -26.18 -70.28
CA TYR A 67 -0.66 -25.29 -69.14
C TYR A 67 -0.50 -26.00 -67.80
N LEU A 68 -0.98 -27.24 -67.66
CA LEU A 68 -0.84 -28.03 -66.43
C LEU A 68 0.62 -28.30 -66.10
N ASN A 69 1.42 -28.71 -67.10
CA ASN A 69 2.85 -28.91 -66.93
C ASN A 69 3.58 -27.61 -66.58
N TYR A 70 3.23 -26.50 -67.24
CA TYR A 70 3.78 -25.18 -66.92
C TYR A 70 3.49 -24.76 -65.48
N TYR A 71 2.23 -24.78 -65.05
CA TYR A 71 1.86 -24.36 -63.70
C TYR A 71 2.31 -25.34 -62.62
N GLY A 72 2.30 -26.64 -62.89
CA GLY A 72 2.84 -27.66 -61.98
C GLY A 72 4.33 -27.42 -61.70
N SER A 73 5.09 -27.04 -62.74
CA SER A 73 6.50 -26.67 -62.60
C SER A 73 6.68 -25.32 -61.90
N VAL A 74 5.99 -24.26 -62.34
CA VAL A 74 6.15 -22.89 -61.82
C VAL A 74 5.74 -22.77 -60.36
N PHE A 75 4.67 -23.45 -59.94
CA PHE A 75 4.20 -23.42 -58.56
C PHE A 75 4.76 -24.56 -57.71
N SER A 76 5.60 -25.43 -58.30
CA SER A 76 6.16 -26.63 -57.67
C SER A 76 5.08 -27.45 -56.97
N THR A 77 4.01 -27.75 -57.69
CA THR A 77 2.83 -28.46 -57.18
C THR A 77 2.45 -29.59 -58.11
N ARG A 78 2.06 -30.73 -57.53
CA ARG A 78 1.47 -31.82 -58.29
C ARG A 78 -0.01 -31.52 -58.51
N LEU A 79 -0.41 -31.54 -59.76
CA LEU A 79 -1.78 -31.25 -60.19
C LEU A 79 -2.50 -32.54 -60.54
N PHE A 80 -3.72 -32.67 -60.01
CA PHE A 80 -4.68 -33.70 -60.37
C PHE A 80 -5.95 -33.03 -60.88
N LEU A 81 -6.49 -33.51 -62.00
CA LEU A 81 -7.83 -33.13 -62.45
C LEU A 81 -8.78 -34.28 -62.18
N LEU A 82 -9.95 -33.95 -61.62
CA LEU A 82 -11.00 -34.92 -61.31
C LEU A 82 -12.30 -34.55 -62.02
N ASN A 83 -13.08 -35.55 -62.40
CA ASN A 83 -14.44 -35.35 -62.93
C ASN A 83 -15.46 -35.10 -61.80
N GLU A 84 -16.75 -34.94 -62.17
CA GLU A 84 -17.89 -34.80 -61.23
C GLU A 84 -17.94 -35.88 -60.16
N ASN A 85 -17.55 -37.12 -60.51
CA ASN A 85 -17.52 -38.28 -59.62
C ASN A 85 -16.21 -38.38 -58.81
N LYS A 86 -15.37 -37.33 -58.84
CA LYS A 86 -14.04 -37.28 -58.21
C LYS A 86 -13.09 -38.40 -58.67
N GLN A 87 -13.26 -38.87 -59.90
CA GLN A 87 -12.35 -39.83 -60.53
C GLN A 87 -11.22 -39.10 -61.24
N LEU A 88 -10.02 -39.66 -61.17
CA LEU A 88 -8.82 -39.10 -61.76
C LEU A 88 -8.94 -39.03 -63.28
N THR A 89 -8.72 -37.85 -63.85
CA THR A 89 -8.71 -37.62 -65.31
C THR A 89 -7.34 -37.19 -65.82
N TYR A 90 -6.52 -36.58 -64.96
CA TYR A 90 -5.15 -36.18 -65.27
C TYR A 90 -4.30 -36.17 -64.00
N ASP A 91 -3.05 -36.64 -64.10
CA ASP A 91 -2.01 -36.57 -63.06
C ASP A 91 -0.72 -36.04 -63.69
N SER A 92 -0.26 -34.88 -63.23
CA SER A 92 0.99 -34.25 -63.72
C SER A 92 2.24 -35.11 -63.57
N PHE A 93 2.25 -36.10 -62.66
CA PHE A 93 3.40 -37.00 -62.45
C PHE A 93 3.19 -38.37 -63.13
N GLY A 94 1.97 -38.65 -63.61
CA GLY A 94 1.65 -39.89 -64.32
C GLY A 94 1.79 -41.18 -63.51
N GLU A 95 1.71 -41.13 -62.18
CA GLU A 95 1.91 -42.33 -61.34
C GLU A 95 0.59 -43.08 -61.07
N PHE A 96 -0.55 -42.40 -61.12
CA PHE A 96 -1.86 -42.99 -60.83
C PHE A 96 -2.66 -43.31 -62.11
N PRO A 97 -3.34 -44.46 -62.20
CA PRO A 97 -4.19 -44.80 -63.34
C PRO A 97 -5.39 -43.84 -63.48
N ILE A 98 -5.63 -43.38 -64.71
CA ILE A 98 -6.82 -42.58 -65.05
C ILE A 98 -8.09 -43.41 -64.76
N GLY A 99 -9.11 -42.78 -64.19
CA GLY A 99 -10.37 -43.39 -63.75
C GLY A 99 -10.38 -43.88 -62.30
N SER A 100 -9.23 -43.87 -61.62
CA SER A 100 -9.14 -44.25 -60.21
C SER A 100 -9.79 -43.23 -59.26
N HIS A 101 -10.28 -43.70 -58.12
CA HIS A 101 -10.73 -42.84 -57.03
C HIS A 101 -9.57 -42.59 -56.05
N LEU A 102 -9.30 -41.33 -55.75
CA LEU A 102 -8.30 -40.95 -54.75
C LEU A 102 -8.92 -40.97 -53.34
N THR A 103 -8.30 -41.72 -52.41
CA THR A 103 -8.73 -41.78 -51.01
C THR A 103 -8.05 -40.68 -50.20
N LEU A 104 -8.46 -39.42 -50.41
CA LEU A 104 -7.90 -38.26 -49.71
C LEU A 104 -8.94 -37.57 -48.84
N ALA A 105 -8.56 -37.20 -47.61
CA ALA A 105 -9.45 -36.54 -46.66
C ALA A 105 -10.02 -35.22 -47.20
N VAL A 106 -9.30 -34.51 -48.08
CA VAL A 106 -9.79 -33.26 -48.68
C VAL A 106 -11.02 -33.50 -49.56
N LEU A 107 -11.06 -34.66 -50.24
CA LEU A 107 -12.14 -35.05 -51.16
C LEU A 107 -13.40 -35.51 -50.42
N SER A 108 -13.27 -35.93 -49.15
CA SER A 108 -14.37 -36.37 -48.29
C SER A 108 -14.72 -35.39 -47.16
N SER A 109 -13.98 -34.28 -47.03
CA SER A 109 -14.08 -33.36 -45.88
C SER A 109 -15.42 -32.64 -45.72
N GLY A 110 -16.24 -32.57 -46.76
CA GLY A 110 -17.51 -31.82 -46.75
C GLY A 110 -17.36 -30.31 -46.55
N GLN A 111 -16.14 -29.79 -46.57
CA GLN A 111 -15.87 -28.36 -46.43
C GLN A 111 -16.33 -27.58 -47.68
N PRO A 112 -16.78 -26.32 -47.53
CA PRO A 112 -17.08 -25.46 -48.67
C PRO A 112 -15.83 -25.29 -49.53
N LEU A 113 -16.02 -25.32 -50.86
CA LEU A 113 -14.94 -25.12 -51.82
C LEU A 113 -14.69 -23.61 -52.04
N PRO A 114 -13.43 -23.18 -52.21
CA PRO A 114 -12.21 -23.99 -52.23
C PRO A 114 -11.80 -24.45 -50.82
N ALA A 115 -11.31 -25.69 -50.70
CA ALA A 115 -10.93 -26.30 -49.42
C ALA A 115 -9.42 -26.61 -49.39
N SER A 116 -8.76 -26.36 -48.26
CA SER A 116 -7.33 -26.66 -48.10
C SER A 116 -7.00 -27.25 -46.74
N ILE A 117 -6.43 -28.45 -46.73
CA ILE A 117 -6.04 -29.18 -45.53
C ILE A 117 -4.55 -29.49 -45.53
N PHE A 118 -3.98 -29.60 -44.32
CA PHE A 118 -2.59 -29.99 -44.13
C PHE A 118 -2.53 -31.34 -43.41
N LEU A 119 -1.85 -32.31 -44.00
CA LEU A 119 -1.71 -33.66 -43.44
C LEU A 119 -0.24 -34.02 -43.27
N ASN A 120 0.06 -34.80 -42.24
CA ASN A 120 1.36 -35.45 -42.14
C ASN A 120 1.29 -36.76 -42.92
N THR A 121 2.23 -36.96 -43.82
CA THR A 121 2.42 -38.21 -44.57
C THR A 121 3.71 -38.87 -44.10
N GLU A 122 3.75 -40.21 -44.06
CA GLU A 122 4.94 -40.94 -43.62
C GLU A 122 6.11 -40.76 -44.58
N THR A 123 5.84 -40.65 -45.88
CA THR A 123 6.85 -40.61 -46.93
C THR A 123 7.29 -39.20 -47.31
N TYR A 124 6.36 -38.24 -47.32
CA TYR A 124 6.60 -36.88 -47.85
C TYR A 124 6.51 -35.79 -46.78
N GLY A 125 6.40 -36.15 -45.50
CA GLY A 125 6.29 -35.20 -44.41
C GLY A 125 4.98 -34.41 -44.47
N LYS A 126 5.04 -33.10 -44.18
CA LYS A 126 3.85 -32.23 -44.16
C LYS A 126 3.44 -31.87 -45.58
N VAL A 127 2.23 -32.25 -45.98
CA VAL A 127 1.68 -32.00 -47.32
C VAL A 127 0.40 -31.18 -47.21
N GLN A 128 0.25 -30.21 -48.12
CA GLN A 128 -0.96 -29.44 -48.31
C GLN A 128 -1.75 -30.01 -49.48
N TYR A 129 -3.02 -30.31 -49.24
CA TYR A 129 -3.98 -30.68 -50.27
C TYR A 129 -4.98 -29.54 -50.43
N THR A 130 -5.10 -29.02 -51.65
CA THR A 130 -5.99 -27.90 -51.98
C THR A 130 -6.92 -28.31 -53.10
N LEU A 131 -8.22 -28.26 -52.84
CA LEU A 131 -9.27 -28.67 -53.77
C LEU A 131 -10.06 -27.44 -54.22
N LEU A 132 -10.14 -27.23 -55.53
CA LEU A 132 -10.91 -26.18 -56.16
C LEU A 132 -11.94 -26.78 -57.11
N GLU A 133 -13.11 -26.15 -57.18
CA GLU A 133 -14.13 -26.47 -58.17
C GLU A 133 -13.84 -25.73 -59.47
N MET A 134 -14.00 -26.43 -60.59
CA MET A 134 -13.94 -25.88 -61.93
C MET A 134 -15.34 -25.96 -62.53
N ASN A 135 -16.02 -24.82 -62.62
CA ASN A 135 -17.34 -24.73 -63.22
C ASN A 135 -17.21 -24.41 -64.71
N ASN A 136 -17.42 -25.43 -65.56
CA ASN A 136 -17.63 -25.24 -67.00
C ASN A 136 -19.14 -25.41 -67.29
N PRO A 137 -19.75 -24.60 -68.18
CA PRO A 137 -21.17 -24.73 -68.56
C PRO A 137 -21.61 -26.13 -69.05
N SER A 138 -20.70 -27.06 -69.36
CA SER A 138 -21.04 -28.43 -69.78
C SER A 138 -20.68 -29.56 -68.79
N GLN A 139 -19.85 -29.31 -67.76
CA GLN A 139 -19.42 -30.33 -66.79
C GLN A 139 -18.75 -29.69 -65.56
N VAL A 140 -19.02 -30.20 -64.35
CA VAL A 140 -18.29 -29.82 -63.14
C VAL A 140 -17.01 -30.66 -63.01
N GLY A 141 -15.87 -30.02 -62.77
CA GLY A 141 -14.61 -30.72 -62.51
C GLY A 141 -13.96 -30.21 -61.24
N TYR A 142 -12.95 -30.92 -60.75
CA TYR A 142 -12.15 -30.46 -59.61
C TYR A 142 -10.67 -30.41 -59.95
N LEU A 143 -10.00 -29.35 -59.51
CA LEU A 143 -8.55 -29.25 -59.47
C LEU A 143 -8.10 -29.60 -58.06
N LEU A 144 -7.33 -30.68 -57.92
CA LEU A 144 -6.65 -31.03 -56.70
C LEU A 144 -5.15 -30.71 -56.85
N MET A 145 -4.67 -29.78 -56.04
CA MET A 145 -3.26 -29.45 -55.93
C MET A 145 -2.67 -30.10 -54.69
N VAL A 146 -1.49 -30.69 -54.86
CA VAL A 146 -0.70 -31.27 -53.79
C VAL A 146 0.63 -30.55 -53.75
N LYS A 147 0.92 -29.93 -52.60
CA LYS A 147 2.11 -29.10 -52.41
C LYS A 147 2.84 -29.52 -51.15
N ASP A 148 4.16 -29.54 -51.23
CA ASP A 148 4.99 -29.74 -50.05
C ASP A 148 4.82 -28.55 -49.09
N ALA A 149 4.51 -28.87 -47.84
CA ALA A 149 4.35 -27.92 -46.74
C ALA A 149 5.37 -28.18 -45.62
N SER A 150 6.40 -28.98 -45.89
CA SER A 150 7.51 -29.26 -44.97
C SER A 150 8.23 -27.98 -44.57
N SER A 151 8.53 -27.10 -45.54
CA SER A 151 9.18 -25.80 -45.30
C SER A 151 8.41 -24.93 -44.30
N VAL A 152 7.09 -24.79 -44.48
CA VAL A 152 6.21 -24.04 -43.57
C VAL A 152 6.18 -24.68 -42.17
N SER A 153 6.07 -26.02 -42.11
CA SER A 153 6.09 -26.76 -40.85
C SER A 153 7.43 -26.57 -40.11
N ASP A 154 8.55 -26.63 -40.82
CA ASP A 154 9.89 -26.46 -40.27
C ASP A 154 10.12 -25.03 -39.80
N ASP A 155 9.60 -24.03 -40.52
CA ASP A 155 9.62 -22.63 -40.07
C ASP A 155 8.85 -22.44 -38.77
N ILE A 156 7.67 -23.07 -38.63
CA ILE A 156 6.89 -23.05 -37.39
C ILE A 156 7.67 -23.71 -36.25
N VAL A 157 8.31 -24.87 -36.49
CA VAL A 157 9.11 -25.56 -35.48
C VAL A 157 10.35 -24.74 -35.08
N ARG A 158 11.05 -24.13 -36.04
CA ARG A 158 12.19 -23.24 -35.79
C ARG A 158 11.76 -22.05 -34.94
N PHE A 159 10.66 -21.38 -35.32
CA PHE A 159 10.11 -20.26 -34.58
C PHE A 159 9.74 -20.65 -33.14
N ARG A 160 9.05 -21.78 -32.95
CA ARG A 160 8.71 -22.31 -31.62
C ARG A 160 9.95 -22.54 -30.76
N ASN A 161 11.00 -23.17 -31.32
CA ASN A 161 12.23 -23.45 -30.59
C ASN A 161 13.00 -22.17 -30.23
N GLN A 162 13.05 -21.19 -31.13
CA GLN A 162 13.62 -19.87 -30.84
C GLN A 162 12.83 -19.17 -29.72
N MET A 163 11.50 -19.22 -29.77
CA MET A 163 10.62 -18.66 -28.74
C MET A 163 10.79 -19.35 -27.38
N LEU A 164 11.00 -20.67 -27.36
CA LEU A 164 11.34 -21.40 -26.13
C LEU A 164 12.70 -20.94 -25.58
N GLY A 165 13.69 -20.72 -26.44
CA GLY A 165 14.98 -20.13 -26.06
C GLY A 165 14.80 -18.76 -25.37
N PHE A 166 14.03 -17.86 -25.97
CA PHE A 166 13.73 -16.56 -25.36
C PHE A 166 12.96 -16.67 -24.04
N LEU A 167 11.99 -17.58 -23.95
CA LEU A 167 11.25 -17.85 -22.72
C LEU A 167 12.17 -18.29 -21.58
N THR A 168 13.09 -19.22 -21.83
CA THR A 168 14.04 -19.70 -20.81
C THR A 168 14.98 -18.59 -20.34
N ALA A 169 15.52 -17.78 -21.28
CA ALA A 169 16.38 -16.65 -20.95
C ALA A 169 15.64 -15.58 -20.14
N ALA A 170 14.41 -15.21 -20.55
CA ALA A 170 13.58 -14.25 -19.84
C ALA A 170 13.19 -14.72 -18.43
N THR A 171 12.95 -16.03 -18.27
CA THR A 171 12.69 -16.63 -16.96
C THR A 171 13.91 -16.54 -16.05
N ALA A 172 15.09 -16.92 -16.53
CA ALA A 172 16.33 -16.83 -15.75
C ALA A 172 16.64 -15.40 -15.28
N VAL A 173 16.49 -14.42 -16.18
CA VAL A 173 16.66 -13.00 -15.85
C VAL A 173 15.62 -12.54 -14.83
N GLY A 174 14.34 -12.88 -15.03
CA GLY A 174 13.26 -12.56 -14.10
C GLY A 174 13.53 -13.08 -12.69
N PHE A 175 13.95 -14.34 -12.56
CA PHE A 175 14.31 -14.94 -11.27
C PHE A 175 15.41 -14.15 -10.53
N LEU A 176 16.45 -13.71 -11.24
CA LEU A 176 17.54 -12.89 -10.67
C LEU A 176 17.03 -11.51 -10.24
N VAL A 177 16.23 -10.86 -11.08
CA VAL A 177 15.64 -9.54 -10.78
C VAL A 177 14.72 -9.61 -9.57
N PHE A 178 13.80 -10.57 -9.52
CA PHE A 178 12.90 -10.72 -8.37
C PHE A 178 13.66 -11.08 -7.08
N TYR A 179 14.75 -11.84 -7.18
CA TYR A 179 15.60 -12.13 -6.03
C TYR A 179 16.26 -10.85 -5.48
N ALA A 180 16.81 -10.03 -6.38
CA ALA A 180 17.41 -8.74 -6.04
C ALA A 180 16.39 -7.76 -5.43
N VAL A 181 15.21 -7.64 -6.04
CA VAL A 181 14.10 -6.80 -5.55
C VAL A 181 13.62 -7.26 -4.18
N SER A 182 13.45 -8.56 -3.97
CA SER A 182 13.05 -9.12 -2.67
C SER A 182 14.05 -8.75 -1.56
N ILE A 183 15.35 -8.86 -1.85
CA ILE A 183 16.41 -8.45 -0.92
C ILE A 183 16.33 -6.95 -0.65
N TRP A 184 16.21 -6.13 -1.70
CA TRP A 184 16.14 -4.68 -1.59
C TRP A 184 14.95 -4.21 -0.74
N PHE A 185 13.78 -4.85 -0.88
CA PHE A 185 12.56 -4.52 -0.14
C PHE A 185 12.59 -4.98 1.32
N THR A 186 13.04 -6.22 1.59
CA THR A 186 13.01 -6.79 2.93
C THR A 186 14.15 -6.36 3.86
N ARG A 187 15.33 -6.03 3.29
CA ARG A 187 16.49 -5.55 4.08
C ARG A 187 16.17 -4.35 4.99
N PRO A 188 15.54 -3.26 4.54
CA PRO A 188 15.26 -2.11 5.40
C PRO A 188 14.29 -2.47 6.54
N ILE A 189 13.25 -3.26 6.26
CA ILE A 189 12.29 -3.71 7.28
C ILE A 189 13.01 -4.50 8.38
N TRP A 190 13.88 -5.44 7.99
CA TRP A 190 14.59 -6.25 8.97
C TRP A 190 15.55 -5.41 9.82
N ARG A 191 16.20 -4.38 9.24
CA ARG A 191 17.02 -3.43 10.01
C ARG A 191 16.19 -2.68 11.05
N ILE A 192 15.02 -2.16 10.67
CA ILE A 192 14.11 -1.47 11.60
C ILE A 192 13.73 -2.39 12.76
N VAL A 193 13.30 -3.62 12.46
CA VAL A 193 12.92 -4.60 13.49
C VAL A 193 14.08 -4.88 14.45
N THR A 194 15.30 -5.07 13.93
CA THR A 194 16.48 -5.31 14.79
C THR A 194 16.85 -4.11 15.65
N HIS A 195 16.61 -2.88 15.19
CA HIS A 195 16.83 -1.68 16.00
C HIS A 195 15.73 -1.49 17.05
N LEU A 196 14.48 -1.81 16.72
CA LEU A 196 13.36 -1.78 17.67
C LEU A 196 13.57 -2.79 18.81
N GLN A 197 14.06 -4.00 18.51
CA GLN A 197 14.36 -5.01 19.52
C GLN A 197 15.46 -4.61 20.51
N ARG A 198 16.29 -3.60 20.17
CA ARG A 198 17.32 -3.07 21.07
C ARG A 198 16.79 -1.99 22.00
N ILE A 199 15.59 -1.48 21.76
CA ILE A 199 14.94 -0.52 22.66
C ILE A 199 14.58 -1.27 23.93
N THR A 200 15.13 -0.81 25.04
CA THR A 200 14.85 -1.34 26.37
C THR A 200 14.42 -0.20 27.28
N PRO A 201 13.78 -0.47 28.42
CA PRO A 201 13.45 0.58 29.40
C PRO A 201 14.69 1.38 29.87
N ARG A 202 15.89 0.80 29.75
CA ARG A 202 17.15 1.45 30.16
C ARG A 202 17.84 2.22 29.03
N ASN A 203 17.62 1.82 27.76
CA ASN A 203 18.22 2.45 26.60
C ASN A 203 17.14 2.67 25.53
N ARG A 204 16.60 3.90 25.49
CA ARG A 204 15.49 4.33 24.63
C ARG A 204 15.93 5.17 23.44
N GLU A 205 17.15 4.96 22.99
CA GLU A 205 17.62 5.60 21.78
C GLU A 205 17.23 4.77 20.56
N PHE A 206 16.71 5.45 19.54
CA PHE A 206 16.54 4.89 18.21
C PHE A 206 17.58 5.53 17.26
N PRO A 207 18.84 5.06 17.26
CA PRO A 207 19.93 5.65 16.46
C PRO A 207 19.83 5.32 14.96
N PHE A 208 18.74 4.69 14.52
CA PHE A 208 18.58 4.30 13.13
C PHE A 208 18.28 5.51 12.25
N VAL A 209 19.24 5.86 11.39
CA VAL A 209 19.07 6.91 10.37
C VAL A 209 18.77 6.25 9.04
N TYR A 210 17.53 6.37 8.60
CA TYR A 210 17.12 5.96 7.26
C TYR A 210 17.16 7.16 6.33
N ARG A 211 18.03 7.11 5.31
CA ARG A 211 18.33 8.26 4.44
C ARG A 211 17.28 8.50 3.34
N ARG A 212 16.46 7.51 2.98
CA ARG A 212 15.47 7.68 1.91
C ARG A 212 14.20 8.34 2.46
N LYS A 213 13.58 9.18 1.64
CA LYS A 213 12.32 9.88 1.94
C LYS A 213 11.10 9.14 1.35
N ASP A 214 11.12 7.82 1.43
CA ASP A 214 10.00 6.95 1.02
C ASP A 214 9.08 6.67 2.23
N GLU A 215 8.04 5.83 2.04
CA GLU A 215 7.10 5.43 3.07
C GLU A 215 7.79 4.77 4.28
N ILE A 216 8.89 4.05 4.05
CA ILE A 216 9.70 3.45 5.10
C ILE A 216 10.42 4.55 5.90
N GLY A 217 10.90 5.60 5.24
CA GLY A 217 11.48 6.77 5.90
C GLY A 217 10.47 7.52 6.77
N HIS A 218 9.24 7.68 6.29
CA HIS A 218 8.16 8.27 7.09
C HIS A 218 7.83 7.41 8.32
N LEU A 219 7.72 6.09 8.16
CA LEU A 219 7.51 5.15 9.27
C LEU A 219 8.64 5.24 10.32
N VAL A 220 9.90 5.31 9.87
CA VAL A 220 11.07 5.47 10.75
C VAL A 220 11.00 6.77 11.55
N ALA A 221 10.57 7.87 10.93
CA ALA A 221 10.39 9.14 11.61
C ALA A 221 9.28 9.09 12.68
N GLN A 222 8.14 8.46 12.37
CA GLN A 222 7.03 8.26 13.30
C GLN A 222 7.45 7.39 14.49
N ILE A 223 8.14 6.27 14.25
CA ILE A 223 8.71 5.42 15.30
C ILE A 223 9.63 6.24 16.21
N LYS A 224 10.52 7.05 15.63
CA LYS A 224 11.45 7.90 16.39
C LYS A 224 10.70 8.90 17.28
N GLN A 225 9.60 9.47 16.80
CA GLN A 225 8.76 10.37 17.57
C GLN A 225 8.07 9.65 18.74
N LEU A 226 7.49 8.47 18.50
CA LEU A 226 6.86 7.66 19.55
C LEU A 226 7.85 7.27 20.65
N VAL A 227 9.06 6.85 20.28
CA VAL A 227 10.12 6.50 21.24
C VAL A 227 10.50 7.70 22.11
N ARG A 228 10.58 8.90 21.54
CA ARG A 228 10.84 10.14 22.30
C ARG A 228 9.69 10.53 23.23
N GLN A 229 8.45 10.37 22.78
CA GLN A 229 7.26 10.63 23.59
C GLN A 229 7.21 9.68 24.80
N LEU A 230 7.46 8.39 24.58
CA LEU A 230 7.56 7.39 25.64
C LEU A 230 8.64 7.72 26.67
N ASP A 231 9.84 8.14 26.21
CA ASP A 231 10.91 8.55 27.12
C ASP A 231 10.53 9.79 27.94
N THR A 232 9.85 10.75 27.32
CA THR A 232 9.37 11.97 27.99
C THR A 232 8.32 11.64 29.04
N TYR A 233 7.32 10.82 28.69
CA TYR A 233 6.25 10.39 29.59
C TYR A 233 6.80 9.67 30.82
N GLU A 234 7.73 8.73 30.64
CA GLU A 234 8.29 8.02 31.79
C GLU A 234 9.16 8.93 32.67
N LYS A 235 9.92 9.86 32.09
CA LYS A 235 10.66 10.85 32.89
C LYS A 235 9.72 11.72 33.73
N GLN A 236 8.60 12.15 33.15
CA GLN A 236 7.56 12.88 33.87
C GLN A 236 6.95 12.03 34.99
N GLN A 237 6.63 10.77 34.72
CA GLN A 237 6.10 9.83 35.72
C GLN A 237 7.09 9.60 36.88
N ARG A 238 8.38 9.37 36.59
CA ARG A 238 9.42 9.21 37.62
C ARG A 238 9.59 10.47 38.45
N ARG A 239 9.61 11.64 37.80
CA ARG A 239 9.70 12.93 38.48
C ARG A 239 8.48 13.14 39.38
N PHE A 240 7.28 12.84 38.89
CA PHE A 240 6.06 12.89 39.69
C PHE A 240 6.15 12.00 40.93
N ILE A 241 6.47 10.70 40.78
CA ILE A 241 6.61 9.78 41.93
C ILE A 241 7.64 10.30 42.94
N SER A 242 8.79 10.79 42.47
CA SER A 242 9.85 11.32 43.32
C SER A 242 9.41 12.57 44.08
N THR A 243 8.84 13.56 43.38
CA THR A 243 8.36 14.80 43.98
C THR A 243 7.22 14.54 44.96
N SER A 244 6.25 13.70 44.59
CA SER A 244 5.14 13.34 45.48
C SER A 244 5.61 12.63 46.75
N SER A 245 6.59 11.73 46.63
CA SER A 245 7.19 11.06 47.79
C SER A 245 7.88 12.06 48.73
N HIS A 246 8.52 13.10 48.18
CA HIS A 246 9.18 14.13 48.99
C HIS A 246 8.16 15.02 49.70
N GLU A 247 7.19 15.56 48.96
CA GLU A 247 6.14 16.47 49.47
C GLU A 247 5.27 15.82 50.56
N LEU A 248 5.11 14.50 50.55
CA LEU A 248 4.39 13.76 51.59
C LEU A 248 5.26 13.40 52.80
N LYS A 249 6.56 13.12 52.59
CA LYS A 249 7.48 12.74 53.70
C LYS A 249 7.71 13.89 54.67
N THR A 250 7.84 15.12 54.19
CA THR A 250 8.11 16.29 55.04
C THR A 250 7.00 16.53 56.09
N PRO A 251 5.71 16.73 55.72
CA PRO A 251 4.66 16.92 56.72
C PRO A 251 4.48 15.69 57.61
N LEU A 252 4.68 14.48 57.08
CA LEU A 252 4.64 13.24 57.87
C LEU A 252 5.72 13.20 58.96
N ALA A 253 6.96 13.56 58.63
CA ALA A 253 8.05 13.62 59.59
C ALA A 253 7.81 14.70 60.66
N THR A 254 7.27 15.86 60.26
CA THR A 254 6.88 16.91 61.21
C THR A 254 5.77 16.41 62.14
N MET A 255 4.74 15.73 61.63
CA MET A 255 3.69 15.14 62.47
C MET A 255 4.25 14.11 63.46
N GLN A 256 5.18 13.27 63.01
CA GLN A 256 5.85 12.30 63.88
C GLN A 256 6.61 12.99 65.02
N LEU A 257 7.39 14.03 64.73
CA LEU A 257 8.11 14.81 65.75
C LEU A 257 7.16 15.47 66.75
N ILE A 258 6.02 16.01 66.30
CA ILE A 258 5.03 16.62 67.21
C ILE A 258 4.42 15.53 68.11
N ILE A 259 4.09 14.35 67.56
CA ILE A 259 3.55 13.20 68.31
C ILE A 259 4.56 12.64 69.31
N GLU A 260 5.84 12.55 68.96
CA GLU A 260 6.91 12.08 69.85
C GLU A 260 7.13 13.00 71.06
N ASN A 261 6.87 14.30 70.90
CA ASN A 261 7.00 15.30 71.96
C ASN A 261 5.71 15.52 72.77
N LEU A 262 4.56 14.98 72.35
CA LEU A 262 3.30 15.12 73.09
C LEU A 262 3.35 14.57 74.55
N PRO A 263 4.04 13.45 74.86
CA PRO A 263 4.15 12.93 76.22
C PRO A 263 4.90 13.83 77.20
N SER A 264 5.78 14.72 76.74
CA SER A 264 6.55 15.61 77.63
C SER A 264 5.75 16.83 78.11
N LEU A 265 4.49 16.96 77.69
CA LEU A 265 3.61 18.10 77.93
C LEU A 265 2.46 17.80 78.93
N GLU A 266 2.65 16.81 79.83
CA GLU A 266 1.59 16.27 80.69
C GLU A 266 0.86 17.28 81.58
N ASP A 267 1.49 18.41 81.95
CA ASP A 267 0.88 19.46 82.80
C ASP A 267 0.62 20.80 82.07
N ASP A 268 1.10 20.99 80.85
CA ASP A 268 0.93 22.24 80.09
C ASP A 268 -0.20 22.11 79.05
N LYS A 269 -1.39 22.58 79.41
CA LYS A 269 -2.57 22.54 78.54
C LYS A 269 -2.45 23.47 77.33
N GLU A 270 -1.80 24.62 77.48
CA GLU A 270 -1.68 25.62 76.41
C GLU A 270 -0.74 25.10 75.33
N LEU A 271 0.43 24.57 75.72
CA LEU A 271 1.38 23.98 74.76
C LEU A 271 0.80 22.75 74.05
N ARG A 272 0.01 21.92 74.75
CA ARG A 272 -0.63 20.75 74.14
C ARG A 272 -1.68 21.14 73.10
N GLN A 273 -2.38 22.25 73.33
CA GLN A 273 -3.33 22.79 72.36
C GLN A 273 -2.59 23.30 71.12
N GLU A 274 -1.48 24.02 71.29
CA GLU A 274 -0.61 24.47 70.18
C GLU A 274 -0.10 23.29 69.32
N TYR A 275 0.37 22.22 69.96
CA TYR A 275 0.84 21.01 69.25
C TYR A 275 -0.29 20.32 68.47
N THR A 276 -1.50 20.31 69.03
CA THR A 276 -2.70 19.76 68.38
C THR A 276 -3.08 20.60 67.15
N GLU A 277 -3.03 21.92 67.26
CA GLU A 277 -3.27 22.85 66.15
C GLU A 277 -2.21 22.69 65.05
N ASP A 278 -0.94 22.49 65.43
CA ASP A 278 0.13 22.25 64.46
C ASP A 278 0.00 20.90 63.76
N LEU A 279 -0.44 19.84 64.44
CA LEU A 279 -0.80 18.58 63.80
C LEU A 279 -1.93 18.77 62.78
N GLN A 280 -2.98 19.51 63.15
CA GLN A 280 -4.09 19.79 62.25
C GLN A 280 -3.62 20.54 61.00
N LYS A 281 -2.75 21.55 61.15
CA LYS A 281 -2.14 22.28 60.02
C LYS A 281 -1.36 21.34 59.09
N GLN A 282 -0.61 20.36 59.62
CA GLN A 282 0.11 19.40 58.77
C GLN A 282 -0.82 18.43 58.04
N ILE A 283 -1.91 17.99 58.67
CA ILE A 283 -2.94 17.16 58.03
C ILE A 283 -3.59 17.92 56.87
N ASP A 284 -3.96 19.19 57.09
CA ASP A 284 -4.57 20.03 56.06
C ASP A 284 -3.61 20.29 54.91
N LYS A 285 -2.33 20.56 55.20
CA LYS A 285 -1.28 20.67 54.18
C LYS A 285 -1.15 19.39 53.35
N MET A 286 -1.15 18.22 54.00
CA MET A 286 -1.06 16.95 53.29
C MET A 286 -2.30 16.69 52.41
N LYS A 287 -3.49 17.03 52.90
CA LYS A 287 -4.75 16.95 52.12
C LYS A 287 -4.71 17.85 50.89
N GLN A 288 -4.23 19.09 51.03
CA GLN A 288 -4.06 20.02 49.91
C GLN A 288 -3.07 19.49 48.87
N THR A 289 -1.94 18.92 49.32
CA THR A 289 -0.95 18.29 48.44
C THR A 289 -1.54 17.12 47.65
N VAL A 290 -2.29 16.22 48.30
CA VAL A 290 -2.93 15.09 47.62
C VAL A 290 -3.98 15.56 46.63
N GLN A 291 -4.79 16.55 47.01
CA GLN A 291 -5.80 17.11 46.11
C GLN A 291 -5.17 17.74 44.87
N GLY A 292 -4.12 18.57 45.03
CA GLY A 292 -3.39 19.15 43.91
C GLY A 292 -2.79 18.10 42.97
N MET A 293 -2.30 16.98 43.50
CA MET A 293 -1.84 15.84 42.68
C MET A 293 -2.97 15.21 41.85
N MET A 294 -4.14 15.01 42.48
CA MET A 294 -5.32 14.45 41.79
C MET A 294 -5.83 15.39 40.71
N ASP A 295 -5.80 16.70 40.96
CA ASP A 295 -6.21 17.71 39.99
C ASP A 295 -5.28 17.71 38.77
N VAL A 296 -3.96 17.68 38.96
CA VAL A 296 -3.00 17.57 37.85
C VAL A 296 -3.26 16.32 36.98
N TYR A 297 -3.58 15.18 37.59
CA TYR A 297 -3.89 13.95 36.85
C TYR A 297 -5.22 14.00 36.11
N ARG A 298 -6.27 14.53 36.73
CA ARG A 298 -7.59 14.68 36.09
C ARG A 298 -7.54 15.63 34.90
N LEU A 299 -6.74 16.68 35.00
CA LEU A 299 -6.61 17.73 33.99
C LEU A 299 -5.72 17.32 32.81
N ALA A 300 -4.84 16.34 32.97
CA ALA A 300 -3.91 15.91 31.92
C ALA A 300 -4.60 15.17 30.75
N ASP A 301 -5.76 14.53 30.98
CA ASP A 301 -6.40 13.61 30.02
C ASP A 301 -7.80 14.07 29.56
N GLN A 302 -8.26 15.23 30.01
CA GLN A 302 -9.58 15.77 29.63
C GLN A 302 -9.49 16.71 28.41
N PRO A 303 -10.39 16.56 27.42
CA PRO A 303 -10.50 17.52 26.34
C PRO A 303 -10.94 18.89 26.90
N LEU A 304 -10.20 19.94 26.57
CA LEU A 304 -10.48 21.31 27.02
C LEU A 304 -11.82 21.81 26.45
N SER A 305 -12.74 22.22 27.32
CA SER A 305 -14.00 22.86 26.95
C SER A 305 -13.84 24.38 26.96
N LYS A 306 -13.25 24.92 25.89
CA LYS A 306 -12.91 26.35 25.81
C LYS A 306 -14.12 27.20 25.44
N ARG A 307 -14.33 28.29 26.17
CA ARG A 307 -15.29 29.36 25.80
C ARG A 307 -14.69 30.74 26.04
N ARG A 308 -15.35 31.77 25.51
CA ARG A 308 -15.06 33.15 25.89
C ARG A 308 -15.63 33.41 27.29
N ILE A 309 -14.77 33.87 28.19
CA ILE A 309 -15.06 34.20 29.58
C ILE A 309 -14.91 35.72 29.70
N PRO A 310 -15.99 36.47 29.91
CA PRO A 310 -15.90 37.90 30.20
C PRO A 310 -15.08 38.15 31.47
N PHE A 311 -14.27 39.21 31.51
CA PHE A 311 -13.50 39.52 32.71
C PHE A 311 -14.37 39.75 33.95
N ALA A 312 -15.58 40.29 33.76
CA ALA A 312 -16.57 40.45 34.83
C ALA A 312 -16.93 39.12 35.53
N GLU A 313 -16.97 38.00 34.80
CA GLU A 313 -17.22 36.69 35.37
C GLU A 313 -16.05 36.22 36.25
N ILE A 314 -14.82 36.52 35.81
CA ILE A 314 -13.60 36.22 36.58
C ILE A 314 -13.54 37.08 37.85
N GLN A 315 -13.83 38.38 37.73
CA GLN A 315 -13.90 39.30 38.88
C GLN A 315 -14.92 38.82 39.91
N LEU A 316 -16.13 38.48 39.46
CA LEU A 316 -17.20 38.02 40.34
C LEU A 316 -16.80 36.76 41.11
N HIS A 317 -16.23 35.76 40.42
CA HIS A 317 -15.74 34.54 41.06
C HIS A 317 -14.68 34.84 42.14
N VAL A 318 -13.70 35.70 41.85
CA VAL A 318 -12.65 36.06 42.82
C VAL A 318 -13.23 36.79 44.04
N ILE A 319 -14.21 37.67 43.84
CA ILE A 319 -14.88 38.37 44.94
C ILE A 319 -15.68 37.37 45.79
N GLU A 320 -16.49 36.52 45.17
CA GLU A 320 -17.31 35.52 45.88
C GLU A 320 -16.46 34.58 46.74
N GLU A 321 -15.34 34.10 46.19
CA GLU A 321 -14.50 33.10 46.87
C GLU A 321 -13.53 33.72 47.89
N PHE A 322 -12.96 34.91 47.62
CA PHE A 322 -11.82 35.42 48.39
C PHE A 322 -12.06 36.72 49.16
N GLN A 323 -13.15 37.46 48.93
CA GLN A 323 -13.39 38.75 49.60
C GLN A 323 -13.34 38.62 51.13
N HIS A 324 -13.96 37.59 51.68
CA HIS A 324 -14.00 37.35 53.12
C HIS A 324 -12.61 37.09 53.75
N LEU A 325 -11.70 36.46 52.99
CA LEU A 325 -10.31 36.23 53.43
C LEU A 325 -9.48 37.50 53.33
N ALA A 326 -9.65 38.26 52.25
CA ALA A 326 -8.99 39.54 52.04
C ALA A 326 -9.39 40.56 53.12
N ASP A 327 -10.68 40.67 53.44
CA ASP A 327 -11.21 41.56 54.48
C ASP A 327 -10.65 41.23 55.87
N ARG A 328 -10.55 39.95 56.22
CA ARG A 328 -9.98 39.50 57.49
C ARG A 328 -8.51 39.93 57.68
N LYS A 329 -7.79 40.12 56.58
CA LYS A 329 -6.37 40.52 56.56
C LYS A 329 -6.16 41.97 56.10
N GLN A 330 -7.24 42.74 55.97
CA GLN A 330 -7.22 44.14 55.50
C GLN A 330 -6.55 44.32 54.14
N ILE A 331 -6.69 43.35 53.23
CA ILE A 331 -6.15 43.42 51.87
C ILE A 331 -7.23 43.93 50.92
N ARG A 332 -6.90 44.89 50.05
CA ARG A 332 -7.80 45.36 48.99
C ARG A 332 -7.62 44.57 47.70
N LEU A 333 -8.70 43.98 47.21
CA LEU A 333 -8.76 43.39 45.87
C LEU A 333 -9.08 44.48 44.84
N VAL A 334 -8.18 44.71 43.89
CA VAL A 334 -8.29 45.75 42.87
C VAL A 334 -8.41 45.09 41.49
N PHE A 335 -9.39 45.51 40.69
CA PHE A 335 -9.61 44.99 39.35
C PHE A 335 -9.59 46.11 38.30
N GLU A 336 -9.03 45.84 37.13
CA GLU A 336 -8.98 46.82 36.04
C GLU A 336 -10.34 46.93 35.31
N GLU A 337 -10.91 48.14 35.24
CA GLU A 337 -12.29 48.40 34.79
C GLU A 337 -12.61 47.98 33.33
N LYS A 338 -11.62 47.98 32.43
CA LYS A 338 -11.82 47.65 31.01
C LYS A 338 -10.85 46.57 30.58
N SER A 339 -11.34 45.33 30.61
CA SER A 339 -10.55 44.16 30.23
C SER A 339 -11.28 43.32 29.18
N PRO A 340 -10.55 42.69 28.24
CA PRO A 340 -11.12 41.86 27.18
C PRO A 340 -11.67 40.54 27.74
N SER A 341 -12.32 39.73 26.90
CA SER A 341 -12.68 38.36 27.29
C SER A 341 -11.49 37.40 27.11
N LEU A 342 -11.39 36.41 27.99
CA LEU A 342 -10.41 35.33 27.90
C LEU A 342 -11.00 34.14 27.14
N TYR A 343 -10.25 33.52 26.22
CA TYR A 343 -10.66 32.26 25.58
C TYR A 343 -9.92 31.08 26.21
N ALA A 344 -10.56 30.43 27.18
CA ALA A 344 -9.98 29.35 27.97
C ALA A 344 -11.05 28.34 28.42
N ASP A 345 -10.60 27.20 28.95
CA ASP A 345 -11.47 26.32 29.73
C ASP A 345 -11.73 27.00 31.08
N THR A 346 -13.00 27.30 31.37
CA THR A 346 -13.37 28.10 32.54
C THR A 346 -12.96 27.41 33.84
N ALA A 347 -13.24 26.13 33.98
CA ALA A 347 -12.98 25.41 35.23
C ALA A 347 -11.47 25.33 35.50
N MET A 348 -10.67 25.03 34.48
CA MET A 348 -9.22 24.96 34.63
C MET A 348 -8.57 26.31 34.89
N PHE A 349 -9.07 27.36 34.23
CA PHE A 349 -8.54 28.69 34.43
C PHE A 349 -8.85 29.21 35.84
N LEU A 350 -10.10 29.07 36.30
CA LEU A 350 -10.49 29.48 37.64
C LEU A 350 -9.71 28.69 38.70
N MET A 351 -9.56 27.37 38.55
CA MET A 351 -8.72 26.57 39.47
C MET A 351 -7.28 27.08 39.57
N GLY A 352 -6.67 27.48 38.45
CA GLY A 352 -5.34 28.08 38.44
C GLY A 352 -5.32 29.46 39.10
N LEU A 353 -6.33 30.28 38.83
CA LEU A 353 -6.50 31.60 39.41
C LEU A 353 -6.72 31.55 40.93
N ASP A 354 -7.54 30.62 41.41
CA ASP A 354 -7.82 30.40 42.83
C ASP A 354 -6.53 30.11 43.61
N ASN A 355 -5.65 29.28 43.03
CA ASN A 355 -4.34 28.98 43.61
C ASN A 355 -3.45 30.23 43.67
N LEU A 356 -3.44 31.07 42.63
CA LEU A 356 -2.65 32.31 42.62
C LEU A 356 -3.20 33.34 43.61
N VAL A 357 -4.51 33.58 43.63
CA VAL A 357 -5.16 34.55 44.52
C VAL A 357 -5.04 34.11 45.97
N SER A 358 -5.25 32.82 46.27
CA SER A 358 -5.03 32.27 47.60
C SER A 358 -3.59 32.48 48.07
N ASN A 359 -2.60 32.23 47.22
CA ASN A 359 -1.19 32.49 47.55
C ASN A 359 -0.93 33.99 47.76
N ALA A 360 -1.42 34.86 46.89
CA ALA A 360 -1.26 36.31 47.01
C ALA A 360 -1.80 36.83 48.36
N ILE A 361 -3.01 36.41 48.77
CA ILE A 361 -3.59 36.78 50.07
C ILE A 361 -2.77 36.21 51.24
N ARG A 362 -2.30 34.97 51.10
CA ARG A 362 -1.51 34.30 52.14
C ARG A 362 -0.19 35.02 52.41
N TYR A 363 0.51 35.48 51.38
CA TYR A 363 1.87 36.04 51.48
C TYR A 363 1.93 37.58 51.55
N SER A 364 0.87 38.29 51.19
CA SER A 364 0.79 39.75 51.33
C SER A 364 0.66 40.20 52.79
N GLN A 365 1.20 41.37 53.14
CA GLN A 365 1.04 41.96 54.47
C GLN A 365 -0.35 42.61 54.64
N GLU A 366 -0.71 42.97 55.87
CA GLU A 366 -1.92 43.77 56.14
C GLU A 366 -1.83 45.14 55.45
N ASP A 367 -2.99 45.75 55.16
CA ASP A 367 -3.11 47.05 54.49
C ASP A 367 -2.52 47.15 53.06
N THR A 368 -2.30 46.01 52.40
CA THR A 368 -1.80 45.94 51.02
C THR A 368 -2.92 45.79 49.98
N GLU A 369 -2.54 45.84 48.69
CA GLU A 369 -3.45 45.56 47.58
C GLU A 369 -2.98 44.39 46.72
N ILE A 370 -3.96 43.63 46.22
CA ILE A 370 -3.76 42.60 45.19
C ILE A 370 -4.52 43.04 43.96
N LYS A 371 -3.80 43.19 42.84
CA LYS A 371 -4.36 43.68 41.58
C LYS A 371 -4.49 42.57 40.55
N LEU A 372 -5.70 42.34 40.05
CA LEU A 372 -5.96 41.44 38.93
C LEU A 372 -6.29 42.25 37.66
N SER A 373 -5.54 41.99 36.59
CA SER A 373 -5.71 42.65 35.30
C SER A 373 -5.71 41.66 34.14
N LEU A 374 -6.40 41.99 33.06
CA LEU A 374 -6.44 41.20 31.85
C LEU A 374 -6.31 42.14 30.65
N GLN A 375 -5.31 41.93 29.81
CA GLN A 375 -4.93 42.84 28.72
C GLN A 375 -4.72 42.08 27.41
N GLU A 376 -4.97 42.71 26.26
CA GLU A 376 -4.60 42.13 24.97
C GLU A 376 -3.08 42.19 24.77
N ALA A 377 -2.47 41.05 24.43
CA ALA A 377 -1.02 40.93 24.23
C ALA A 377 -0.63 40.87 22.74
N GLY A 378 -1.55 41.23 21.84
CA GLY A 378 -1.39 41.15 20.38
C GLY A 378 -1.54 39.73 19.82
N GLN A 379 -1.75 39.62 18.50
CA GLN A 379 -1.90 38.34 17.77
C GLN A 379 -2.98 37.40 18.34
N GLY A 380 -4.08 37.95 18.86
CA GLY A 380 -5.18 37.18 19.44
C GLY A 380 -4.85 36.51 20.78
N LYS A 381 -3.81 36.98 21.48
CA LYS A 381 -3.44 36.51 22.83
C LYS A 381 -3.90 37.50 23.89
N THR A 382 -4.21 36.97 25.07
CA THR A 382 -4.57 37.75 26.25
C THR A 382 -3.56 37.47 27.37
N ARG A 383 -3.15 38.51 28.11
CA ARG A 383 -2.30 38.43 29.29
C ARG A 383 -3.16 38.66 30.53
N CYS A 384 -3.23 37.69 31.42
CA CYS A 384 -3.77 37.85 32.77
C CYS A 384 -2.59 38.09 33.72
N SER A 385 -2.65 39.13 34.54
CA SER A 385 -1.64 39.45 35.54
C SER A 385 -2.28 39.58 36.92
N LEU A 386 -1.70 38.90 37.90
CA LEU A 386 -2.00 39.08 39.32
C LEU A 386 -0.75 39.67 39.97
N GLU A 387 -0.88 40.85 40.56
CA GLU A 387 0.19 41.55 41.27
C GLU A 387 -0.16 41.60 42.76
N ASP A 388 0.78 41.21 43.60
CA ASP A 388 0.67 41.25 45.06
C ASP A 388 1.84 42.02 45.68
N GLN A 389 1.72 42.39 46.94
CA GLN A 389 2.74 43.15 47.68
C GLN A 389 3.37 42.30 48.81
N GLY A 390 3.43 40.98 48.61
CA GLY A 390 4.10 40.05 49.51
C GLY A 390 5.62 40.06 49.39
N MET A 391 6.28 39.23 50.21
CA MET A 391 7.71 38.95 50.06
C MET A 391 7.91 38.03 48.84
N GLY A 392 8.33 38.61 47.73
CA GLY A 392 8.64 37.90 46.47
C GLY A 392 9.97 37.16 46.48
#